data_AF-A0A835GYW3-F1
#
_entry.id   AF-A0A835GYW3-F1
#
_cell.length_a   1.000
_cell.length_b   1.000
_cell.length_c   1.000
_cell.angle_alpha   90.00
_cell.angle_beta   90.00
_cell.angle_gamma   90.00
#
_symmetry.space_group_name_H-M   'P 1'
#
loop_
_entity.id
_entity.type
_entity.pdbx_description
1 polymer ?
#
loop_
_entity_poly.entity_id
_entity_poly.type
_entity_poly.pdbx_seq_one_letter_code
_entity_poly.pdbx_strand_id
1 'polypeptide(L)'
;MMGVAMGGEGKKQRRQNEQKVVDYDIKNGSIISVFLDSRFRTKIHVKMLQTGKPITLDVDMRDTILTIKRRIQNKEGISVGQQELF
;
A
#
# COMPACT_ATOMS: atom_id res chain seq x y z
N MET A 1 11.20 -38.08 -17.39
CA MET A 1 11.78 -37.17 -16.38
C MET A 1 11.14 -35.80 -16.53
N MET A 2 10.75 -35.21 -15.41
CA MET A 2 10.01 -33.95 -15.23
C MET A 2 10.69 -32.71 -15.81
N GLY A 3 9.87 -31.74 -16.21
CA GLY A 3 10.26 -30.36 -16.43
C GLY A 3 9.05 -29.44 -16.27
N VAL A 4 8.58 -29.26 -15.03
CA VAL A 4 7.51 -28.32 -14.70
C VAL A 4 8.10 -26.91 -14.72
N ALA A 5 7.73 -26.09 -15.70
CA ALA A 5 8.05 -24.67 -15.71
C ALA A 5 7.10 -23.92 -14.76
N MET A 6 7.44 -23.87 -13.47
CA MET A 6 6.88 -22.88 -12.54
C MET A 6 7.69 -21.59 -12.67
N GLY A 7 7.03 -20.46 -12.94
CA GLY A 7 7.68 -19.14 -12.86
C GLY A 7 7.05 -18.02 -13.68
N GLY A 8 5.73 -17.85 -13.62
CA GLY A 8 5.01 -16.86 -14.44
C GLY A 8 4.50 -15.61 -13.71
N GLU A 9 4.50 -15.57 -12.37
CA GLU A 9 3.75 -14.52 -11.66
C GLU A 9 4.60 -13.30 -11.25
N GLY A 10 5.92 -13.45 -11.10
CA GLY A 10 6.82 -12.36 -10.67
C GLY A 10 7.18 -11.32 -11.74
N LYS A 11 6.95 -11.60 -13.04
CA LYS A 11 7.33 -10.69 -14.14
C LYS A 11 6.21 -9.75 -14.58
N LYS A 12 4.97 -9.99 -14.17
CA LYS A 12 3.80 -9.23 -14.66
C LYS A 12 3.68 -7.85 -14.02
N GLN A 13 4.14 -7.70 -12.77
CA GLN A 13 4.00 -6.43 -12.03
C GLN A 13 5.00 -5.35 -12.46
N ARG A 14 6.22 -5.73 -12.90
CA ARG A 14 7.27 -4.77 -13.31
C ARG A 14 6.93 -3.98 -14.59
N ARG A 15 6.21 -4.61 -15.52
CA ARG A 15 5.94 -4.01 -16.85
C ARG A 15 5.00 -2.80 -16.80
N GLN A 16 4.11 -2.70 -15.81
CA GLN A 16 3.07 -1.67 -15.79
C GLN A 16 3.63 -0.26 -15.57
N ASN A 17 4.73 -0.12 -14.82
CA ASN A 17 5.31 1.20 -14.50
C ASN A 17 6.24 1.75 -15.61
N GLU A 18 6.51 0.97 -16.65
CA GLU A 18 7.40 1.35 -17.76
C GLU A 18 6.63 1.73 -19.04
N GLN A 19 5.30 1.58 -19.04
CA GLN A 19 4.45 1.93 -20.19
C GLN A 19 4.25 3.45 -20.25
N LYS A 20 4.33 4.02 -21.45
CA LYS A 20 4.16 5.45 -21.69
C LYS A 20 2.68 5.78 -21.88
N VAL A 21 2.29 7.02 -21.60
CA VAL A 21 0.91 7.52 -21.80
C VAL A 21 0.42 7.33 -23.25
N VAL A 22 1.33 7.49 -24.22
CA VAL A 22 1.03 7.28 -25.65
C VAL A 22 0.68 5.83 -25.99
N ASP A 23 1.17 4.87 -25.22
CA ASP A 23 0.90 3.44 -25.43
C ASP A 23 -0.57 3.08 -25.12
N TYR A 24 -1.33 4.01 -24.51
CA TYR A 24 -2.74 3.89 -24.14
C TYR A 24 -3.68 4.82 -24.93
N ASP A 25 -3.20 5.49 -25.98
CA ASP A 25 -3.95 6.48 -26.78
C ASP A 25 -4.60 7.61 -25.94
N ILE A 26 -4.00 7.95 -24.80
CA ILE A 26 -4.47 9.04 -23.94
C ILE A 26 -4.07 10.39 -24.58
N LYS A 27 -5.04 11.30 -24.73
CA LYS A 27 -4.90 12.59 -25.41
C LYS A 27 -5.30 13.75 -24.50
N ASN A 28 -5.06 14.98 -24.96
CA ASN A 28 -5.55 16.17 -24.27
C ASN A 28 -7.09 16.12 -24.18
N GLY A 29 -7.63 16.25 -22.96
CA GLY A 29 -9.07 16.13 -22.69
C GLY A 29 -9.56 14.71 -22.36
N SER A 30 -8.71 13.68 -22.42
CA SER A 30 -9.08 12.33 -21.98
C SER A 30 -9.32 12.28 -20.46
N ILE A 31 -10.36 11.55 -20.04
CA ILE A 31 -10.66 11.28 -18.63
C ILE A 31 -10.22 9.86 -18.30
N ILE A 32 -9.35 9.70 -17.29
CA ILE A 32 -8.86 8.39 -16.83
C ILE A 32 -9.65 7.95 -15.61
N SER A 33 -10.38 6.84 -15.73
CA SER A 33 -11.05 6.18 -14.62
C SER A 33 -10.10 5.17 -13.95
N VAL A 34 -9.80 5.36 -12.68
CA VAL A 34 -8.90 4.48 -11.91
C VAL A 34 -9.72 3.56 -11.03
N PHE A 35 -9.52 2.24 -11.16
CA PHE A 35 -10.05 1.26 -10.21
C PHE A 35 -9.02 0.97 -9.12
N LEU A 36 -9.38 1.26 -7.87
CA LEU A 36 -8.57 0.91 -6.71
C LEU A 36 -9.03 -0.46 -6.21
N ASP A 37 -8.18 -1.47 -6.36
CA ASP A 37 -8.42 -2.78 -5.79
C ASP A 37 -8.44 -2.70 -4.26
N SER A 38 -9.64 -2.76 -3.68
CA SER A 38 -9.86 -2.68 -2.23
C SER A 38 -9.60 -4.00 -1.50
N ARG A 39 -9.29 -5.10 -2.20
CA ARG A 39 -8.98 -6.40 -1.57
C ARG A 39 -7.80 -6.33 -0.61
N PHE A 40 -6.90 -5.37 -0.81
CA PHE A 40 -5.76 -5.13 0.07
C PHE A 40 -6.03 -4.09 1.14
N ARG A 41 -7.22 -3.47 1.20
CA ARG A 41 -7.58 -2.58 2.29
C ARG A 41 -8.07 -3.39 3.48
N THR A 42 -7.49 -3.13 4.64
CA THR A 42 -7.91 -3.72 5.90
C THR A 42 -7.90 -2.67 7.01
N LYS A 43 -8.56 -2.97 8.12
CA LYS A 43 -8.52 -2.16 9.34
C LYS A 43 -7.64 -2.87 10.36
N ILE A 44 -6.71 -2.11 10.93
CA ILE A 44 -5.88 -2.57 12.05
C ILE A 44 -6.18 -1.75 13.30
N HIS A 45 -6.01 -2.38 14.45
CA HIS A 45 -6.08 -1.72 15.74
C HIS A 45 -4.66 -1.58 16.31
N VAL A 46 -4.24 -0.35 16.56
CA VAL A 46 -2.95 -0.05 17.17
C VAL A 46 -3.19 0.27 18.64
N LYS A 47 -2.71 -0.60 19.53
CA LYS A 47 -2.79 -0.35 20.97
C LYS A 47 -1.70 0.64 21.37
N MET A 48 -2.13 1.83 21.79
CA MET A 48 -1.21 2.85 22.29
C MET A 48 -0.79 2.47 23.72
N LEU A 49 0.46 2.09 23.94
CA LEU A 49 0.93 1.70 25.28
C LEU A 49 0.91 2.86 26.29
N GLN A 50 1.18 4.10 25.83
CA GLN A 50 1.19 5.28 26.68
C GLN A 50 -0.21 5.66 27.20
N THR A 51 -1.24 5.52 26.38
CA THR A 51 -2.62 5.94 26.73
C THR A 51 -3.54 4.76 27.02
N GLY A 52 -3.14 3.53 26.70
CA GLY A 52 -3.92 2.30 26.84
C GLY A 52 -5.09 2.17 25.86
N LYS A 53 -5.41 3.22 25.09
CA LYS A 53 -6.56 3.25 24.18
C LYS A 53 -6.15 2.82 22.76
N PRO A 54 -6.81 1.82 22.16
CA PRO A 54 -6.52 1.44 20.79
C PRO A 54 -7.07 2.47 19.81
N ILE A 55 -6.32 2.73 18.74
CA ILE A 55 -6.78 3.51 17.59
C ILE A 55 -7.01 2.60 16.39
N THR A 56 -7.97 2.95 15.54
CA THR A 56 -8.23 2.22 14.30
C THR A 56 -7.58 2.93 13.11
N LEU A 57 -6.83 2.19 12.30
CA LEU A 57 -6.26 2.67 11.05
C LEU A 57 -6.80 1.85 9.88
N ASP A 58 -7.30 2.53 8.84
CA ASP A 58 -7.43 1.92 7.52
C ASP A 58 -6.03 1.86 6.90
N VAL A 59 -5.61 0.69 6.45
CA VAL A 59 -4.30 0.46 5.83
C VAL A 59 -4.45 -0.33 4.55
N ASP A 60 -3.55 -0.11 3.60
CA ASP A 60 -3.34 -1.02 2.48
C ASP A 60 -2.30 -2.06 2.91
N MET A 61 -2.49 -3.35 2.59
CA MET A 61 -1.51 -4.41 2.90
C MET A 61 -0.15 -4.17 2.25
N ARG A 62 -0.07 -3.28 1.25
CA ARG A 62 1.17 -2.85 0.59
C ARG A 62 1.81 -1.63 1.25
N ASP A 63 1.15 -1.02 2.24
CA ASP A 63 1.72 0.09 2.99
C ASP A 63 3.00 -0.36 3.70
N THR A 64 4.01 0.50 3.71
CA THR A 64 5.22 0.26 4.48
C THR A 64 4.97 0.55 5.97
N ILE A 65 5.80 -0.01 6.84
CA ILE A 65 5.79 0.33 8.28
C ILE A 65 6.00 1.83 8.50
N LEU A 66 6.82 2.51 7.67
CA LEU A 66 6.99 3.96 7.74
C LEU A 66 5.68 4.69 7.44
N THR A 67 4.90 4.22 6.46
CA THR A 67 3.56 4.75 6.17
C THR A 67 2.64 4.58 7.38
N ILE A 68 2.63 3.42 8.03
CA ILE A 68 1.82 3.16 9.24
C ILE A 68 2.24 4.11 10.37
N LYS A 69 3.54 4.24 10.65
CA LYS A 69 4.05 5.15 11.70
C LYS A 69 3.65 6.60 11.44
N ARG A 70 3.66 7.04 10.18
CA ARG A 70 3.20 8.39 9.81
C ARG A 70 1.69 8.55 10.02
N ARG A 71 0.88 7.53 9.73
CA ARG A 71 -0.56 7.55 10.04
C ARG A 71 -0.81 7.66 11.54
N ILE A 72 -0.03 6.96 12.38
CA ILE A 72 -0.10 7.09 13.85
C ILE A 72 0.29 8.50 14.29
N GLN A 73 1.37 9.06 13.75
CA GLN A 73 1.80 10.44 14.04
C GLN A 73 0.70 11.46 13.72
N ASN A 74 0.05 11.33 12.56
CA ASN A 74 -1.01 12.24 12.15
C ASN A 74 -2.26 12.17 13.06
N LYS A 75 -2.52 11.03 13.69
CA LYS A 75 -3.67 10.86 14.60
C LYS A 75 -3.37 11.24 16.05
N GLU A 76 -2.20 10.83 16.54
CA GLU A 76 -1.86 10.90 17.98
C GLU A 76 -0.76 11.92 18.29
N GLY A 77 -0.09 12.49 17.28
CA GLY A 77 0.99 13.46 17.46
C GLY A 77 2.34 12.86 17.86
N ILE A 78 2.46 11.54 18.00
CA ILE A 78 3.71 10.88 18.40
C ILE A 78 4.68 10.85 17.21
N SER A 79 5.88 11.40 17.38
CA SER A 79 6.86 11.47 16.29
C SER A 79 7.27 10.07 15.81
N VAL A 80 7.50 9.92 14.50
CA VAL A 80 7.81 8.61 13.86
C VAL A 80 9.03 7.93 14.49
N GLY A 81 10.04 8.70 14.90
CA GLY A 81 11.27 8.17 15.52
C GLY A 81 11.06 7.63 16.95
N GLN A 82 10.00 8.06 17.64
CA GLN A 82 9.63 7.57 18.97
C GLN A 82 8.74 6.32 18.93
N GLN A 83 8.23 5.95 17.75
CA GLN A 83 7.33 4.81 17.61
C GLN A 83 8.10 3.51 17.38
N GLU A 84 7.76 2.49 18.15
CA GLU A 84 8.21 1.12 17.96
C GLU A 84 6.98 0.22 17.85
N LEU A 85 6.93 -0.59 16.79
CA LEU A 85 5.83 -1.52 16.52
C LEU A 85 6.39 -2.93 16.71
N PHE A 86 5.67 -3.77 17.46
CA PHE A 86 6.06 -5.13 17.83
C PHE A 86 4.96 -6.13 17.47
#